data_AF-A0A7S3LDN3-F1
#
_entry.id   AF-A0A7S3LDN3-F1
#
_cell.length_a   1.000
_cell.length_b   1.000
_cell.length_c   1.000
_cell.angle_alpha   90.00
_cell.angle_beta   90.00
_cell.angle_gamma   90.00
#
_symmetry.space_group_name_H-M   'P 1'
#
loop_
_entity.id
_entity.type
_entity.pdbx_description
1 polymer ?
#
loop_
_entity_poly.entity_id
_entity_poly.type
_entity_poly.pdbx_seq_one_letter_code
_entity_poly.pdbx_strand_id
1 'polypeptide(L)'
;SVGLSWWAVDCGEGRPDWGSPKLGILFCFKCSGIHRGLGTHVSFVRSVLMDAWTEREIELMREAGGNDEARAFLEKHGLTNFDTLTAREKYDSPQAELWRQVLKARVEGMSEPTTLPEVKENVK
;
A
#
# COMPACT_ATOMS: atom_id res chain seq x y z
N SER A 1 11.63 -13.20 -8.54
CA SER A 1 10.71 -13.42 -7.41
C SER A 1 10.09 -12.08 -7.07
N VAL A 2 8.76 -11.99 -6.99
CA VAL A 2 8.14 -10.86 -6.26
C VAL A 2 8.64 -10.94 -4.82
N GLY A 3 9.05 -9.84 -4.20
CA GLY A 3 9.50 -9.80 -2.82
C GLY A 3 8.35 -10.21 -1.90
N LEU A 4 8.22 -11.51 -1.63
CA LEU A 4 7.16 -12.03 -0.78
C LEU A 4 7.53 -11.68 0.67
N SER A 5 6.78 -10.75 1.24
CA SER A 5 6.81 -10.52 2.69
C SER A 5 6.28 -11.76 3.41
N TRP A 6 6.99 -12.19 4.45
CA TRP A 6 6.55 -13.30 5.31
C TRP A 6 5.57 -12.86 6.41
N TRP A 7 5.32 -11.55 6.51
CA TRP A 7 4.51 -10.94 7.57
C TRP A 7 3.47 -9.98 6.99
N ALA A 8 2.31 -9.87 7.64
CA ALA A 8 1.23 -8.99 7.22
C ALA A 8 1.44 -7.55 7.68
N VAL A 9 1.43 -6.60 6.74
CA VAL A 9 1.88 -5.22 7.00
C VAL A 9 1.12 -4.51 8.13
N ASP A 10 -0.18 -4.77 8.28
CA ASP A 10 -1.00 -4.00 9.22
C ASP A 10 -0.99 -4.51 10.65
N CYS A 11 -0.93 -5.83 10.83
CA CYS A 11 -1.09 -6.47 12.13
C CYS A 11 0.15 -7.23 12.60
N GLY A 12 1.19 -7.36 11.78
CA GLY A 12 2.39 -8.14 12.10
C GLY A 12 2.18 -9.66 12.10
N GLU A 13 0.94 -10.11 12.22
CA GLU A 13 0.58 -11.51 12.42
C GLU A 13 0.08 -12.22 11.16
N GLY A 14 0.46 -13.49 11.06
CA GLY A 14 -0.03 -14.41 10.04
C GLY A 14 0.66 -14.24 8.68
N ARG A 15 0.44 -15.24 7.83
CA ARG A 15 0.95 -15.26 6.46
C ARG A 15 0.11 -14.31 5.59
N PRO A 16 0.73 -13.42 4.80
CA PRO A 16 -0.02 -12.52 3.96
C PRO A 16 -0.33 -13.16 2.60
N ASP A 17 -1.55 -13.69 2.47
CA ASP A 17 -2.05 -14.28 1.21
C ASP A 17 -3.00 -13.32 0.45
N TRP A 18 -3.04 -12.06 0.86
CA TRP A 18 -3.78 -10.97 0.23
C TRP A 18 -2.87 -9.76 0.05
N GLY A 19 -3.23 -8.87 -0.85
CA GLY A 19 -2.45 -7.65 -1.06
C GLY A 19 -3.21 -6.55 -1.76
N SER A 20 -2.55 -5.39 -1.85
CA SER A 20 -3.01 -4.29 -2.66
C SER A 20 -1.93 -3.84 -3.63
N PRO A 21 -2.08 -4.11 -4.95
CA PRO A 21 -1.15 -3.60 -5.96
C PRO A 21 -1.03 -2.08 -5.93
N LYS A 22 -2.14 -1.37 -5.67
CA LYS A 22 -2.16 0.08 -5.58
C LYS A 22 -1.20 0.62 -4.50
N LEU A 23 -1.05 -0.11 -3.40
CA LEU A 23 -0.20 0.27 -2.26
C LEU A 23 1.13 -0.48 -2.25
N GLY A 24 1.31 -1.51 -3.10
CA GLY A 24 2.51 -2.33 -3.11
C GLY A 24 2.71 -3.19 -1.86
N ILE A 25 1.64 -3.54 -1.15
CA ILE A 25 1.71 -4.23 0.15
C ILE A 25 0.96 -5.56 0.16
N LEU A 26 1.37 -6.44 1.07
CA LEU A 26 0.76 -7.72 1.38
C LEU A 26 0.25 -7.74 2.83
N PHE A 27 -0.93 -8.31 3.05
CA PHE A 27 -1.61 -8.40 4.34
C PHE A 27 -2.41 -9.70 4.50
N CYS A 28 -2.87 -10.00 5.71
CA CYS A 28 -3.59 -11.23 6.01
C CYS A 28 -5.07 -11.16 5.59
N PHE A 29 -5.78 -12.29 5.66
CA PHE A 29 -7.20 -12.37 5.33
C PHE A 29 -8.06 -11.39 6.16
N LYS A 30 -7.79 -11.24 7.47
CA LYS A 30 -8.55 -10.32 8.34
C LYS A 30 -8.37 -8.87 7.88
N CYS A 31 -7.13 -8.46 7.63
CA CYS A 31 -6.81 -7.12 7.14
C CYS A 31 -7.41 -6.86 5.75
N SER A 32 -7.55 -7.88 4.91
CA SER A 32 -8.21 -7.73 3.61
C SER A 32 -9.64 -7.19 3.72
N GLY A 33 -10.39 -7.57 4.77
CA GLY A 33 -11.73 -7.04 5.04
C GLY A 33 -11.70 -5.56 5.39
N ILE A 34 -10.73 -5.13 6.21
CA ILE A 34 -10.53 -3.72 6.58
C ILE A 34 -10.19 -2.90 5.33
N HIS A 35 -9.26 -3.38 4.51
CA HIS A 35 -8.85 -2.74 3.26
C HIS A 35 -10.00 -2.59 2.26
N ARG A 36 -10.91 -3.56 2.17
CA ARG A 36 -12.13 -3.43 1.34
C ARG A 36 -13.00 -2.26 1.82
N GLY A 37 -13.10 -2.04 3.12
CA GLY A 37 -13.84 -0.93 3.72
C GLY A 37 -13.26 0.47 3.44
N LEU A 38 -11.99 0.57 3.03
CA LEU A 38 -11.37 1.84 2.63
C LEU A 38 -11.85 2.31 1.25
N GLY A 39 -12.34 1.39 0.41
CA GLY A 39 -12.72 1.66 -0.97
C GLY A 39 -11.54 1.57 -1.96
N THR A 40 -11.88 1.28 -3.22
CA THR A 40 -10.92 0.98 -4.30
C THR A 40 -10.02 2.16 -4.69
N HIS A 41 -10.42 3.38 -4.36
CA HIS A 41 -9.60 4.57 -4.57
C HIS A 41 -8.39 4.60 -3.61
N VAL A 42 -8.56 4.13 -2.37
CA VAL A 42 -7.48 4.00 -1.38
C VAL A 42 -6.71 2.69 -1.53
N SER A 43 -7.43 1.56 -1.48
CA SER A 43 -6.84 0.23 -1.51
C SER A 43 -7.61 -0.67 -2.47
N PHE A 44 -6.89 -1.26 -3.42
CA PHE A 44 -7.45 -2.24 -4.34
C PHE A 44 -7.05 -3.64 -3.91
N VAL A 45 -8.00 -4.47 -3.46
CA VAL A 45 -7.69 -5.74 -2.77
C VAL A 45 -7.69 -6.93 -3.74
N ARG A 46 -6.63 -7.73 -3.69
CA ARG A 46 -6.44 -8.98 -4.44
C ARG A 46 -6.01 -10.12 -3.53
N SER A 47 -6.56 -11.30 -3.75
CA SER A 47 -6.03 -12.57 -3.24
C SER A 47 -4.80 -12.94 -4.06
N VAL A 48 -3.71 -13.34 -3.40
CA VAL A 48 -2.48 -13.77 -4.07
C VAL A 48 -2.71 -15.09 -4.82
N LEU A 49 -3.58 -15.96 -4.30
CA LEU A 49 -3.78 -17.31 -4.84
C LEU A 49 -5.05 -17.47 -5.66
N MET A 50 -6.07 -16.64 -5.43
CA MET A 50 -7.41 -16.86 -5.98
C MET A 50 -7.81 -15.84 -7.05
N ASP A 51 -7.20 -14.65 -7.06
CA ASP A 51 -7.53 -13.63 -8.05
C ASP A 51 -6.53 -13.66 -9.21
N ALA A 52 -7.01 -13.30 -10.41
CA ALA A 52 -6.13 -12.99 -11.52
C ALA A 52 -5.50 -11.60 -11.30
N TRP A 53 -4.19 -11.52 -11.53
CA TRP A 53 -3.43 -10.27 -11.48
C TRP A 53 -3.07 -9.84 -12.90
N THR A 54 -3.24 -8.56 -13.17
CA THR A 54 -2.76 -7.95 -14.43
C THR A 54 -1.25 -7.75 -14.35
N GLU A 55 -0.57 -7.70 -15.50
CA GLU A 55 0.87 -7.40 -15.55
C GLU A 55 1.19 -6.09 -14.83
N ARG A 56 0.36 -5.05 -15.03
CA ARG A 56 0.55 -3.76 -14.36
C ARG A 56 0.45 -3.86 -12.83
N GLU A 57 -0.44 -4.69 -12.30
CA GLU A 57 -0.54 -4.93 -10.86
C GLU A 57 0.70 -5.67 -10.33
N ILE A 58 1.23 -6.62 -11.10
CA ILE A 58 2.46 -7.34 -10.76
C ILE A 58 3.66 -6.39 -10.76
N GLU A 59 3.77 -5.50 -11.76
CA GLU A 59 4.81 -4.47 -11.82
C GLU A 59 4.77 -3.55 -10.61
N LEU A 60 3.57 -3.05 -10.23
CA LEU A 60 3.41 -2.23 -9.03
C LEU A 60 3.91 -2.94 -7.76
N MET A 61 3.59 -4.24 -7.60
CA MET A 61 4.10 -5.02 -6.47
C MET A 61 5.62 -5.23 -6.52
N ARG A 62 6.22 -5.32 -7.71
CA ARG A 62 7.68 -5.47 -7.87
C ARG A 62 8.40 -4.17 -7.56
N GLU A 63 7.95 -3.06 -8.13
CA GLU A 63 8.53 -1.72 -7.91
C GLU A 63 8.36 -1.21 -6.48
N ALA A 64 7.40 -1.76 -5.74
CA ALA A 64 7.23 -1.48 -4.32
C ALA A 64 8.29 -2.14 -3.44
N GLY A 65 9.00 -3.17 -3.91
CA GLY A 65 10.03 -3.87 -3.14
C GLY A 65 9.54 -4.73 -1.96
N GLY A 66 8.29 -4.54 -1.51
CA GLY A 66 7.65 -5.31 -0.45
C GLY A 66 7.20 -4.45 0.73
N ASN A 67 6.72 -5.11 1.78
CA ASN A 67 6.12 -4.42 2.94
C ASN A 67 7.10 -3.51 3.68
N ASP A 68 8.37 -3.92 3.79
CA ASP A 68 9.38 -3.16 4.52
C ASP A 68 9.67 -1.82 3.84
N GLU A 69 9.72 -1.80 2.51
CA GLU A 69 9.97 -0.57 1.74
C GLU A 69 8.76 0.36 1.78
N ALA A 70 7.54 -0.17 1.61
CA ALA A 70 6.33 0.62 1.76
C ALA A 70 6.22 1.23 3.18
N ARG A 71 6.48 0.44 4.22
CA ARG A 71 6.49 0.91 5.61
C ARG A 71 7.55 1.98 5.83
N ALA A 72 8.80 1.73 5.41
CA ALA A 72 9.90 2.67 5.57
C ALA A 72 9.62 4.00 4.84
N PHE A 73 9.01 3.95 3.65
CA PHE A 73 8.59 5.15 2.92
C PHE A 73 7.58 5.96 3.74
N LEU A 74 6.55 5.32 4.26
CA LEU A 74 5.49 5.99 5.03
C LEU A 74 6.02 6.58 6.34
N GLU A 75 6.86 5.84 7.07
CA GLU A 75 7.51 6.30 8.30
C GLU A 75 8.41 7.52 8.03
N LYS A 76 9.23 7.48 6.96
CA LYS A 76 10.08 8.59 6.54
C LYS A 76 9.30 9.87 6.25
N HIS A 77 8.05 9.75 5.79
CA HIS A 77 7.17 10.89 5.47
C HIS A 77 6.21 11.26 6.62
N GLY A 78 6.46 10.76 7.84
CA GLY A 78 5.81 11.24 9.07
C GLY A 78 4.75 10.31 9.66
N LEU A 79 4.54 9.10 9.13
CA LEU A 79 3.69 8.09 9.77
C LEU A 79 4.48 7.24 10.76
N THR A 80 5.01 7.87 11.82
CA THR A 80 5.96 7.24 12.76
C THR A 80 5.36 6.22 13.73
N ASN A 81 4.03 6.19 13.89
CA ASN A 81 3.32 5.27 14.80
C ASN A 81 2.62 4.14 14.03
N PHE A 82 3.31 3.55 13.05
CA PHE A 82 2.70 2.63 12.10
C PHE A 82 1.95 1.47 12.78
N ASP A 83 2.48 0.87 13.85
CA ASP A 83 1.83 -0.29 14.48
C ASP A 83 0.56 0.05 15.29
N THR A 84 0.35 1.33 15.64
CA THR A 84 -0.83 1.73 16.43
C THR A 84 -1.93 2.39 15.57
N LEU A 85 -1.59 2.86 14.37
CA LEU A 85 -2.55 3.49 13.48
C LEU A 85 -3.52 2.47 12.87
N THR A 86 -4.77 2.89 12.68
CA THR A 86 -5.73 2.13 11.88
C THR A 86 -5.32 2.13 10.40
N ALA A 87 -5.80 1.14 9.63
CA ALA A 87 -5.56 1.11 8.18
C ALA A 87 -6.07 2.38 7.47
N ARG A 88 -7.13 3.01 7.98
CA ARG A 88 -7.63 4.27 7.41
C ARG A 88 -6.63 5.41 7.63
N GLU A 89 -6.15 5.59 8.85
CA GLU A 89 -5.16 6.63 9.17
C GLU A 89 -3.84 6.44 8.41
N LYS A 90 -3.45 5.17 8.14
CA LYS A 90 -2.29 4.86 7.31
C LYS A 90 -2.53 5.24 5.86
N TYR A 91 -3.58 4.72 5.24
CA TYR A 91 -3.68 4.67 3.77
C TYR A 91 -4.54 5.77 3.15
N ASP A 92 -5.40 6.42 3.94
CA ASP A 92 -6.16 7.63 3.57
C ASP A 92 -5.38 8.91 3.96
N SER A 93 -4.05 8.83 3.93
CA SER A 93 -3.13 9.91 4.29
C SER A 93 -2.45 10.51 3.06
N PRO A 94 -1.96 11.76 3.13
CA PRO A 94 -1.11 12.34 2.08
C PRO A 94 0.15 11.53 1.79
N GLN A 95 0.73 10.90 2.81
CA GLN A 95 1.92 10.05 2.70
C GLN A 95 1.64 8.81 1.85
N ALA A 96 0.50 8.16 2.07
CA ALA A 96 0.09 7.02 1.27
C ALA A 96 -0.30 7.43 -0.15
N GLU A 97 -0.88 8.62 -0.34
CA GLU A 97 -1.12 9.16 -1.68
C GLU A 97 0.18 9.44 -2.43
N LEU A 98 1.17 10.05 -1.77
CA LEU A 98 2.49 10.24 -2.36
C LEU A 98 3.11 8.89 -2.75
N TRP A 99 3.03 7.88 -1.87
CA TRP A 99 3.53 6.54 -2.17
C TRP A 99 2.88 5.92 -3.40
N ARG A 100 1.56 6.04 -3.56
CA ARG A 100 0.85 5.58 -4.77
C ARG A 100 1.37 6.26 -6.03
N GLN A 101 1.66 7.56 -5.96
CA GLN A 101 2.21 8.33 -7.08
C GLN A 101 3.65 7.92 -7.39
N VAL A 102 4.48 7.65 -6.36
CA VAL A 102 5.84 7.11 -6.50
C VAL A 102 5.82 5.76 -7.21
N LEU A 103 4.99 4.81 -6.77
CA LEU A 103 4.86 3.50 -7.41
C LEU A 103 4.46 3.63 -8.88
N LYS A 104 3.50 4.51 -9.17
CA LYS A 104 3.09 4.77 -10.55
C LYS A 104 4.25 5.32 -11.38
N ALA A 105 5.00 6.30 -10.86
CA ALA A 105 6.15 6.89 -11.53
C ALA A 105 7.25 5.85 -11.80
N ARG A 106 7.55 4.99 -10.83
CA ARG A 106 8.53 3.89 -10.97
C ARG A 106 8.18 2.96 -12.12
N VAL A 107 6.95 2.45 -12.15
CA VAL A 107 6.52 1.55 -13.24
C VAL A 107 6.51 2.27 -14.60
N GLU A 108 6.27 3.58 -14.62
CA GLU A 108 6.29 4.40 -15.84
C GLU A 108 7.69 4.89 -16.24
N GLY A 109 8.74 4.58 -15.47
CA GLY A 109 10.09 5.07 -15.71
C GLY A 109 10.22 6.61 -15.59
N MET A 110 9.35 7.23 -14.80
CA MET A 110 9.31 8.67 -14.56
C MET A 110 10.03 9.05 -13.25
N SER A 111 10.35 10.33 -13.09
CA SER A 111 10.91 10.85 -11.84
C SER A 111 9.91 10.74 -10.69
N GLU A 112 10.37 10.27 -9.54
CA GLU A 112 9.55 10.15 -8.33
C GLU A 112 9.09 11.54 -7.83
N PRO A 113 7.79 11.73 -7.54
CA PRO A 113 7.33 12.93 -6.86
C PRO A 113 7.85 12.95 -5.41
N THR A 114 8.19 14.14 -4.91
CA THR A 114 8.75 14.32 -3.56
C THR A 114 7.87 15.15 -2.64
N THR A 115 6.84 15.80 -3.19
CA THR A 115 6.00 16.75 -2.45
C THR A 115 4.72 16.06 -1.99
N LEU A 116 4.41 16.18 -0.70
CA LEU A 116 3.16 15.65 -0.16
C LEU A 116 1.95 16.35 -0.83
N PRO A 117 0.94 15.58 -1.28
CA PRO A 117 -0.30 16.13 -1.80
C PRO A 117 -1.01 17.00 -0.76
N GLU A 118 -1.63 18.08 -1.22
CA GLU A 118 -2.48 18.91 -0.35
C GLU A 118 -3.64 18.08 0.21
N VAL A 119 -3.88 18.19 1.51
CA VAL A 119 -5.08 17.62 2.13
C VAL A 119 -6.27 18.38 1.56
N LYS A 120 -7.09 17.71 0.75
CA LYS A 120 -8.38 18.26 0.37
C LYS A 120 -9.24 18.27 1.63
N GLU A 121 -9.34 19.42 2.28
CA GLU A 121 -10.35 19.61 3.32
C GLU A 121 -11.71 19.33 2.69
N ASN A 122 -12.38 18.28 3.19
CA ASN A 122 -13.78 18.08 2.87
C ASN A 122 -14.55 19.22 3.54
N VAL A 123 -14.76 20.30 2.79
CA VAL A 123 -15.75 21.32 3.14
C VAL A 123 -17.08 20.58 3.27
N LYS A 124 -17.55 20.46 4.52
CA LYS A 124 -18.85 19.89 4.86
C LYS A 124 -19.99 20.70 4.24
#